data_AF-A0A8H5N2U1-F1
#
_entry.id   AF-A0A8H5N2U1-F1
#
_cell.length_a   1.000
_cell.length_b   1.000
_cell.length_c   1.000
_cell.angle_alpha   90.00
_cell.angle_beta   90.00
_cell.angle_gamma   90.00
#
_symmetry.space_group_name_H-M   'P 1'
#
loop_
_entity.id
_entity.type
_entity.pdbx_description
1 polymer ?
#
loop_
_entity_poly.entity_id
_entity_poly.type
_entity_poly.pdbx_seq_one_letter_code
_entity_poly.pdbx_strand_id
1 'polypeptide(L)'
;MLSLKTLTSIAIKLLCLTAVNAQDDSSGSTTVPSFTCNPGYPVSSAEQSIIFTNFLRKFYIEKDVYRAGREHILLNAINHNPNVYGDREASLAWVAPRIAEWNITIANSGFADNVGWSHVKVEGPGMGRYTVAVDIWRFEGSCIAEHWDALQGAPPANRTNPLELV
;
A
#
# COMPACT_ATOMS: atom_id res chain seq x y z
N MET A 1 52.93 45.45 -1.93
CA MET A 1 52.28 44.91 -3.14
C MET A 1 51.44 43.72 -2.74
N LEU A 2 50.11 43.87 -2.67
CA LEU A 2 49.14 42.87 -3.14
C LEU A 2 47.73 43.50 -3.15
N SER A 3 47.27 43.78 -4.36
CA SER A 3 45.91 43.95 -4.89
C SER A 3 44.73 44.26 -3.95
N LEU A 4 44.29 45.52 -4.00
CA LEU A 4 42.93 45.96 -3.65
C LEU A 4 41.95 45.42 -4.72
N LYS A 5 41.02 44.53 -4.35
CA LYS A 5 39.90 44.14 -5.23
C LYS A 5 38.58 44.68 -4.66
N THR A 6 38.13 45.72 -5.35
CA THR A 6 36.77 46.22 -5.56
C THR A 6 35.63 45.49 -4.84
N LEU A 7 34.99 46.17 -3.88
CA LEU A 7 33.64 45.81 -3.41
C LEU A 7 32.62 46.21 -4.48
N THR A 8 32.14 45.24 -5.25
CA THR A 8 30.92 45.40 -6.06
C THR A 8 29.70 45.37 -5.14
N SER A 9 29.09 46.53 -4.92
CA SER A 9 27.78 46.64 -4.30
C SER A 9 26.73 46.14 -5.29
N ILE A 10 26.15 44.97 -5.03
CA ILE A 10 25.00 44.46 -5.79
C ILE A 10 23.75 45.12 -5.20
N ALA A 11 23.25 46.14 -5.90
CA ALA A 11 21.94 46.70 -5.62
C ALA A 11 20.87 45.62 -5.90
N ILE A 12 20.26 45.10 -4.84
CA ILE A 12 19.07 44.25 -4.92
C ILE A 12 17.94 45.14 -5.46
N LYS A 13 17.62 45.02 -6.75
CA LYS A 13 16.37 45.54 -7.30
C LYS A 13 15.24 44.71 -6.70
N LEU A 14 14.57 45.27 -5.70
CA LEU A 14 13.31 44.75 -5.19
C LEU A 14 12.25 44.94 -6.30
N LEU A 15 12.04 43.90 -7.13
CA LEU A 15 10.88 43.86 -8.00
C LEU A 15 9.66 43.69 -7.11
N CYS A 16 8.91 44.78 -6.96
CA CYS A 16 7.58 44.77 -6.39
C CYS A 16 6.68 44.00 -7.38
N LEU A 17 6.47 42.70 -7.15
CA LEU A 17 5.40 41.98 -7.82
C LEU A 17 4.09 42.51 -7.24
N THR A 18 3.35 43.25 -8.06
CA THR A 18 1.93 43.50 -7.84
C THR A 18 1.23 42.15 -7.72
N ALA A 19 0.59 41.90 -6.58
CA ALA A 19 -0.32 40.78 -6.42
C ALA A 19 -1.46 40.95 -7.43
N VAL A 20 -1.40 40.22 -8.53
CA VAL A 20 -2.55 40.02 -9.39
C VAL A 20 -3.45 39.02 -8.68
N ASN A 21 -4.58 39.52 -8.17
CA ASN A 21 -5.72 38.68 -7.80
C ASN A 21 -6.26 38.05 -9.10
N ALA A 22 -5.76 36.87 -9.44
CA ALA A 22 -6.46 35.96 -10.33
C ALA A 22 -7.53 35.27 -9.49
N GLN A 23 -8.70 35.89 -9.41
CA GLN A 23 -9.91 35.22 -8.97
C GLN A 23 -10.34 34.30 -10.10
N ASP A 24 -9.81 33.08 -10.09
CA ASP A 24 -10.29 32.02 -10.96
C ASP A 24 -11.52 31.40 -10.28
N ASP A 25 -12.69 31.96 -10.61
CA ASP A 25 -13.99 31.36 -10.34
C ASP A 25 -14.16 30.12 -11.24
N SER A 26 -13.39 29.09 -10.96
CA SER A 26 -13.71 27.73 -11.37
C SER A 26 -14.06 26.95 -10.11
N SER A 27 -15.37 26.89 -9.81
CA SER A 27 -15.94 25.85 -8.96
C SER A 27 -15.88 24.49 -9.66
N GLY A 28 -14.69 24.12 -10.14
CA GLY A 28 -14.36 22.78 -10.51
C GLY A 28 -14.49 21.95 -9.25
N SER A 29 -15.61 21.25 -9.12
CA SER A 29 -15.78 20.15 -8.20
C SER A 29 -14.58 19.23 -8.37
N THR A 30 -13.54 19.41 -7.54
CA THR A 30 -12.55 18.38 -7.26
C THR A 30 -13.25 17.31 -6.44
N THR A 31 -14.16 16.58 -7.09
CA THR A 31 -14.42 15.21 -6.71
C THR A 31 -13.06 14.55 -6.81
N VAL A 32 -12.41 14.35 -5.67
CA VAL A 32 -11.40 13.31 -5.51
C VAL A 32 -11.98 12.12 -6.28
N PRO A 33 -11.35 11.66 -7.38
CA PRO A 33 -11.85 10.49 -8.09
C PRO A 33 -12.05 9.44 -7.02
N SER A 34 -13.27 8.93 -6.91
CA SER A 34 -13.56 7.85 -5.99
C SER A 34 -12.44 6.84 -6.15
N PHE A 35 -11.60 6.66 -5.13
CA PHE A 35 -10.47 5.71 -5.16
C PHE A 35 -10.99 4.28 -5.16
N THR A 36 -12.17 4.02 -5.73
CA THR A 36 -12.82 2.74 -5.78
C THR A 36 -12.37 2.05 -7.05
N CYS A 37 -11.84 0.84 -6.89
CA CYS A 37 -11.50 -0.04 -7.99
C CYS A 37 -12.74 -0.61 -8.69
N ASN A 38 -13.52 0.28 -9.33
CA ASN A 38 -14.73 -0.03 -10.09
C ASN A 38 -15.13 1.10 -11.07
N PRO A 39 -14.66 1.08 -12.34
CA PRO A 39 -13.55 0.28 -12.85
C PRO A 39 -12.19 0.84 -12.42
N GLY A 40 -11.12 0.07 -12.59
CA GLY A 40 -9.77 0.61 -12.51
C GLY A 40 -9.46 1.55 -13.68
N TYR A 41 -8.36 2.30 -13.58
CA TYR A 41 -7.87 3.20 -14.64
C TYR A 41 -6.38 2.95 -14.93
N PRO A 42 -5.88 3.29 -16.14
CA PRO A 42 -4.47 3.13 -16.45
C PRO A 42 -3.58 4.00 -15.55
N VAL A 43 -2.51 3.41 -15.03
CA VAL A 43 -1.47 4.08 -14.24
C VAL A 43 -0.11 3.47 -14.55
N SER A 44 0.96 4.19 -14.24
CA SER A 44 2.34 3.71 -14.31
C SER A 44 2.64 2.67 -13.22
N SER A 45 3.71 1.89 -13.40
CA SER A 45 4.19 0.95 -12.38
C SER A 45 4.58 1.65 -11.07
N ALA A 46 5.12 2.87 -11.15
CA ALA A 46 5.44 3.67 -9.96
C ALA A 46 4.18 4.04 -9.17
N GLU A 47 3.11 4.43 -9.86
CA GLU A 47 1.81 4.69 -9.23
C GLU A 47 1.20 3.42 -8.63
N GLN A 48 1.30 2.27 -9.30
CA GLN A 48 0.88 0.98 -8.71
C GLN A 48 1.60 0.68 -7.41
N SER A 49 2.92 0.91 -7.34
CA SER A 49 3.70 0.73 -6.10
C SER A 49 3.22 1.65 -4.96
N ILE A 50 2.83 2.88 -5.28
CA ILE A 50 2.25 3.83 -4.30
C ILE A 50 0.87 3.36 -3.84
N ILE A 51 0.03 2.89 -4.77
CA ILE A 51 -1.28 2.31 -4.46
C ILE A 51 -1.12 1.08 -3.57
N PHE A 52 -0.19 0.19 -3.90
CA PHE A 52 0.09 -1.02 -3.12
C PHE A 52 0.55 -0.70 -1.69
N THR A 53 1.43 0.29 -1.53
CA THR A 53 1.86 0.74 -0.20
C THR A 53 0.68 1.31 0.61
N ASN A 54 -0.21 2.04 -0.03
CA ASN A 54 -1.44 2.54 0.61
C ASN A 54 -2.41 1.41 0.97
N PHE A 55 -2.52 0.37 0.14
CA PHE A 55 -3.28 -0.84 0.44
C PHE A 55 -2.71 -1.54 1.68
N LEU A 56 -1.40 -1.85 1.72
CA LEU A 56 -0.76 -2.51 2.85
C LEU A 56 -0.93 -1.73 4.17
N ARG A 57 -0.80 -0.40 4.13
CA ARG A 57 -1.04 0.47 5.29
C ARG A 57 -2.48 0.31 5.80
N LYS A 58 -3.48 0.48 4.93
CA LYS A 58 -4.89 0.40 5.33
C LYS A 58 -5.26 -1.01 5.82
N PHE A 59 -4.74 -2.03 5.15
CA PHE A 59 -5.07 -3.43 5.38
C PHE A 59 -4.40 -3.98 6.65
N TYR A 60 -3.08 -3.87 6.78
CA TYR A 60 -2.34 -4.49 7.90
C TYR A 60 -2.08 -3.56 9.08
N ILE A 61 -1.93 -2.25 8.86
CA ILE A 61 -1.53 -1.30 9.91
C ILE A 61 -2.75 -0.61 10.52
N GLU A 62 -3.60 -0.02 9.70
CA GLU A 62 -4.84 0.63 10.15
C GLU A 62 -5.94 -0.38 10.43
N LYS A 63 -5.79 -1.61 9.92
CA LYS A 63 -6.74 -2.72 10.04
C LYS A 63 -8.14 -2.38 9.51
N ASP A 64 -8.22 -1.42 8.60
CA ASP A 64 -9.44 -1.05 7.90
C ASP A 64 -9.56 -1.86 6.60
N VAL A 65 -9.78 -3.17 6.78
CA VAL A 65 -9.81 -4.17 5.71
C VAL A 65 -10.86 -3.84 4.65
N TYR A 66 -12.05 -3.38 5.06
CA TYR A 66 -13.10 -3.04 4.12
C TYR A 66 -12.75 -1.84 3.26
N ARG A 67 -12.18 -0.79 3.86
CA ARG A 67 -11.71 0.37 3.09
C ARG A 67 -10.57 -0.01 2.16
N ALA A 68 -9.57 -0.74 2.66
CA ALA A 68 -8.46 -1.21 1.84
C ALA A 68 -8.95 -2.02 0.63
N GLY A 69 -9.85 -2.97 0.85
CA GLY A 69 -10.37 -3.83 -0.19
C GLY A 69 -11.24 -3.11 -1.21
N ARG A 70 -12.16 -2.26 -0.76
CA ARG A 70 -13.09 -1.56 -1.68
C ARG A 70 -12.39 -0.47 -2.48
N GLU A 71 -11.37 0.16 -1.90
CA GLU A 71 -10.58 1.14 -2.63
C GLU A 71 -9.62 0.46 -3.62
N HIS A 72 -8.90 -0.59 -3.22
CA HIS A 72 -7.75 -1.08 -4.01
C HIS A 72 -7.97 -2.40 -4.74
N ILE A 73 -9.05 -3.14 -4.49
CA ILE A 73 -9.30 -4.47 -5.11
C ILE A 73 -10.51 -4.42 -6.06
N LEU A 74 -10.31 -4.91 -7.29
CA LEU A 74 -11.37 -5.05 -8.29
C LEU A 74 -12.53 -5.89 -7.75
N LEU A 75 -13.75 -5.52 -8.14
CA LEU A 75 -14.94 -6.26 -7.75
C LEU A 75 -14.89 -7.74 -8.17
N ASN A 76 -14.30 -8.01 -9.34
CA ASN A 76 -14.12 -9.35 -9.91
C ASN A 76 -12.72 -9.92 -9.67
N ALA A 77 -11.97 -9.42 -8.67
CA ALA A 77 -10.64 -9.94 -8.38
C ALA A 77 -10.69 -11.43 -8.02
N ILE A 78 -9.70 -12.19 -8.49
CA ILE A 78 -9.56 -13.63 -8.22
C ILE A 78 -8.76 -13.81 -6.92
N ASN A 79 -9.25 -14.66 -6.02
CA ASN A 79 -8.54 -15.03 -4.80
C ASN A 79 -8.20 -16.52 -4.83
N HIS A 80 -6.91 -16.84 -4.70
CA HIS A 80 -6.40 -18.21 -4.75
C HIS A 80 -6.20 -18.86 -3.37
N ASN A 81 -6.46 -18.14 -2.27
CA ASN A 81 -6.36 -18.73 -0.93
C ASN A 81 -7.34 -19.92 -0.80
N PRO A 82 -6.87 -21.14 -0.50
CA PRO A 82 -7.71 -22.34 -0.48
C PRO A 82 -8.77 -22.35 0.63
N ASN A 83 -8.67 -21.44 1.60
CA ASN A 83 -9.59 -21.32 2.73
C ASN A 83 -10.65 -20.22 2.54
N VAL A 84 -10.57 -19.45 1.45
CA VAL A 84 -11.47 -18.33 1.19
C VAL A 84 -12.24 -18.61 -0.09
N TYR A 85 -13.55 -18.81 0.06
CA TYR A 85 -14.46 -19.03 -1.06
C TYR A 85 -15.31 -17.80 -1.31
N GLY A 86 -15.48 -17.44 -2.58
CA GLY A 86 -16.38 -16.37 -3.01
C GLY A 86 -15.67 -15.19 -3.66
N ASP A 87 -16.38 -14.08 -3.77
CA ASP A 87 -15.93 -12.86 -4.41
C ASP A 87 -15.08 -11.97 -3.48
N ARG A 88 -14.83 -10.73 -3.92
CA ARG A 88 -14.14 -9.71 -3.11
C ARG A 88 -14.81 -9.50 -1.76
N GLU A 89 -16.14 -9.29 -1.70
CA GLU A 89 -16.81 -8.99 -0.44
C GLU A 89 -16.81 -10.20 0.51
N ALA A 90 -16.94 -11.42 -0.02
CA ALA A 90 -16.77 -12.65 0.77
C ALA A 90 -15.35 -12.76 1.35
N SER A 91 -14.34 -12.44 0.54
CA SER A 91 -12.94 -12.43 0.99
C SER A 91 -12.70 -11.39 2.09
N LEU A 92 -13.21 -10.17 1.93
CA LEU A 92 -13.11 -9.11 2.94
C LEU A 92 -13.84 -9.48 4.23
N ALA A 93 -15.05 -10.03 4.13
CA ALA A 93 -15.82 -10.48 5.29
C ALA A 93 -15.12 -11.63 6.04
N TRP A 94 -14.40 -12.50 5.33
CA TRP A 94 -13.63 -13.56 5.96
C TRP A 94 -12.38 -13.01 6.68
N VAL A 95 -11.64 -12.10 6.06
CA VAL A 95 -10.34 -11.66 6.59
C VAL A 95 -10.43 -10.52 7.62
N ALA A 96 -11.44 -9.64 7.52
CA ALA A 96 -11.61 -8.50 8.41
C ALA A 96 -11.61 -8.84 9.92
N PRO A 97 -12.43 -9.79 10.43
CA PRO A 97 -12.42 -10.10 11.86
C PRO A 97 -11.09 -10.68 12.33
N ARG A 98 -10.38 -11.40 11.46
CA ARG A 98 -9.07 -11.99 11.75
C ARG A 98 -7.99 -10.93 11.90
N ILE A 99 -7.86 -10.03 10.92
CA ILE A 99 -6.88 -8.93 10.95
C ILE A 99 -7.12 -7.99 12.14
N ALA A 100 -8.38 -7.75 12.52
CA ALA A 100 -8.70 -6.97 13.71
C ALA A 100 -8.02 -7.52 14.97
N GLU A 101 -7.98 -8.85 15.13
CA GLU A 101 -7.43 -9.53 16.30
C GLU A 101 -5.93 -9.85 16.20
N TRP A 102 -5.39 -10.00 14.98
CA TRP A 102 -4.01 -10.41 14.77
C TRP A 102 -3.00 -9.29 14.99
N ASN A 103 -1.88 -9.57 15.64
CA ASN A 103 -0.68 -8.74 15.57
C ASN A 103 0.07 -9.08 14.28
N ILE A 104 0.24 -8.09 13.41
CA ILE A 104 0.82 -8.27 12.07
C ILE A 104 2.05 -7.39 11.95
N THR A 105 3.19 -8.00 11.62
CA THR A 105 4.45 -7.31 11.32
C THR A 105 4.83 -7.55 9.87
N ILE A 106 5.00 -6.48 9.09
CA ILE A 106 5.52 -6.58 7.72
C ILE A 106 7.05 -6.65 7.81
N ALA A 107 7.62 -7.83 7.59
CA ALA A 107 9.06 -8.05 7.59
C ALA A 107 9.72 -7.52 6.31
N ASN A 108 9.01 -7.63 5.18
CA ASN A 108 9.44 -7.08 3.90
C ASN A 108 8.21 -6.86 3.00
N SER A 109 8.29 -5.90 2.08
CA SER A 109 7.36 -5.77 0.97
C SER A 109 8.07 -5.17 -0.24
N GLY A 110 7.51 -5.39 -1.41
CA GLY A 110 8.04 -4.81 -2.64
C GLY A 110 7.03 -4.82 -3.76
N PHE A 111 7.43 -4.24 -4.87
CA PHE A 111 6.61 -4.13 -6.07
C PHE A 111 7.50 -4.19 -7.31
N ALA A 112 7.15 -5.03 -8.29
CA ALA A 112 7.83 -5.13 -9.57
C ALA A 112 6.88 -5.69 -10.64
N ASP A 113 6.99 -5.23 -11.88
CA ASP A 113 6.30 -5.78 -13.05
C ASP A 113 4.79 -5.99 -12.88
N ASN A 114 4.10 -5.05 -12.22
CA ASN A 114 2.68 -5.07 -11.82
C ASN A 114 2.31 -5.98 -10.63
N VAL A 115 3.28 -6.59 -9.97
CA VAL A 115 3.07 -7.49 -8.83
C VAL A 115 3.62 -6.87 -7.56
N GLY A 116 2.75 -6.73 -6.56
CA GLY A 116 3.15 -6.42 -5.19
C GLY A 116 3.29 -7.69 -4.36
N TRP A 117 4.19 -7.70 -3.39
CA TRP A 117 4.26 -8.76 -2.39
C TRP A 117 4.45 -8.22 -0.98
N SER A 118 3.94 -8.95 0.00
CA SER A 118 4.19 -8.73 1.42
C SER A 118 4.66 -10.02 2.08
N HIS A 119 5.70 -9.92 2.89
CA HIS A 119 6.19 -10.97 3.77
C HIS A 119 5.85 -10.55 5.20
N VAL A 120 4.84 -11.20 5.78
CA VAL A 120 4.27 -10.81 7.07
C VAL A 120 4.38 -11.92 8.10
N LYS A 121 4.71 -11.53 9.33
CA LYS A 121 4.54 -12.36 10.51
C LYS A 121 3.19 -12.05 11.13
N VAL A 122 2.38 -13.07 11.38
CA VAL A 122 1.04 -12.95 11.95
C VAL A 122 0.95 -13.75 13.23
N GLU A 123 0.53 -13.08 14.29
CA GLU A 123 0.34 -13.65 15.64
C GLU A 123 -1.10 -13.39 16.08
N GLY A 124 -1.76 -14.37 16.67
CA GLY A 124 -3.12 -14.17 17.14
C GLY A 124 -3.85 -15.46 17.51
N PRO A 125 -5.15 -15.36 17.83
CA PRO A 125 -5.95 -16.49 18.25
C PRO A 125 -5.91 -17.64 17.22
N GLY A 126 -5.68 -18.86 17.70
CA GLY A 126 -5.70 -20.08 16.87
C GLY A 126 -4.47 -20.34 16.00
N MET A 127 -3.43 -19.49 16.04
CA MET A 127 -2.24 -19.60 15.17
C MET A 127 -1.02 -20.29 15.81
N GLY A 128 -1.15 -20.75 17.06
CA GLY A 128 -0.01 -21.25 17.83
C GLY A 128 0.94 -20.13 18.22
N ARG A 129 2.21 -20.21 17.82
CA ARG A 129 3.21 -19.17 18.10
C ARG A 129 3.13 -18.01 17.10
N TYR A 130 3.12 -18.32 15.81
CA TYR A 130 2.89 -17.39 14.70
C TYR A 130 2.70 -18.18 13.39
N THR A 131 2.22 -17.49 12.37
CA THR A 131 2.25 -17.91 10.98
C THR A 131 2.96 -16.83 10.16
N VAL A 132 3.83 -17.24 9.26
CA VAL A 132 4.40 -16.38 8.23
C VAL A 132 3.56 -16.50 6.98
N ALA A 133 3.15 -15.38 6.40
CA ALA A 133 2.49 -15.34 5.10
C ALA A 133 3.37 -14.59 4.10
N VAL A 134 3.43 -15.11 2.88
CA VAL A 134 3.84 -14.34 1.70
C VAL A 134 2.59 -14.14 0.86
N ASP A 135 2.07 -12.91 0.84
CA ASP A 135 0.93 -12.52 0.01
C ASP A 135 1.45 -11.88 -1.28
N ILE A 136 0.87 -12.26 -2.43
CA ILE A 136 1.23 -11.79 -3.76
C ILE A 136 -0.01 -11.21 -4.41
N TRP A 137 0.13 -10.00 -4.98
CA TRP A 137 -0.98 -9.19 -5.48
C TRP A 137 -0.67 -8.72 -6.90
N ARG A 138 -1.38 -9.23 -7.90
CA ARG A 138 -1.23 -8.75 -9.29
C ARG A 138 -2.16 -7.56 -9.54
N PHE A 139 -1.64 -6.54 -10.19
CA PHE A 139 -2.39 -5.36 -10.59
C PHE A 139 -2.89 -5.43 -12.04
N GLU A 140 -4.00 -4.74 -12.27
CA GLU A 140 -4.52 -4.35 -13.58
C GLU A 140 -4.93 -2.87 -13.51
N GLY A 141 -4.24 -2.02 -14.27
CA GLY A 141 -4.35 -0.57 -14.10
C GLY A 141 -4.05 -0.16 -12.66
N SER A 142 -4.96 0.60 -12.06
CA SER A 142 -4.86 1.13 -10.69
C SER A 142 -5.27 0.14 -9.60
N CYS A 143 -5.58 -1.12 -9.93
CA CYS A 143 -6.31 -2.01 -9.03
C CYS A 143 -5.67 -3.38 -8.90
N ILE A 144 -5.80 -3.98 -7.72
CA ILE A 144 -5.50 -5.38 -7.46
C ILE A 144 -6.57 -6.23 -8.14
N ALA A 145 -6.14 -7.09 -9.05
CA ALA A 145 -7.00 -7.98 -9.81
C ALA A 145 -6.90 -9.44 -9.35
N GLU A 146 -5.86 -9.80 -8.61
CA GLU A 146 -5.60 -11.19 -8.25
C GLU A 146 -4.72 -11.30 -7.01
N HIS A 147 -4.99 -12.32 -6.18
CA HIS A 147 -4.29 -12.56 -4.91
C HIS A 147 -3.92 -14.04 -4.75
N TRP A 148 -2.69 -14.29 -4.30
CA TRP A 148 -2.21 -15.59 -3.80
C TRP A 148 -1.57 -15.42 -2.44
N ASP A 149 -1.61 -16.48 -1.62
CA ASP A 149 -0.79 -16.56 -0.42
C ASP A 149 -0.11 -17.93 -0.27
N ALA A 150 0.98 -17.93 0.49
CA ALA A 150 1.62 -19.12 1.01
C ALA A 150 1.85 -18.94 2.51
N LEU A 151 1.38 -19.91 3.30
CA LEU A 151 1.42 -19.86 4.76
C LEU A 151 2.42 -20.87 5.32
N GLN A 152 3.26 -20.43 6.23
CA GLN A 152 4.17 -21.28 6.99
C GLN A 152 3.98 -21.04 8.48
N GLY A 153 3.48 -22.05 9.19
CA GLY A 153 3.38 -22.02 10.65
C GLY A 153 4.76 -22.02 11.31
N ALA A 154 4.86 -21.43 12.49
CA ALA A 154 6.06 -21.50 13.31
C ALA A 154 6.51 -22.96 13.50
N PRO A 155 7.79 -23.27 13.29
CA PRO A 155 8.25 -24.64 13.41
C PRO A 155 8.20 -25.09 14.88
N PRO A 156 8.01 -26.40 15.14
CA PRO A 156 7.88 -26.93 16.50
C PRO A 156 9.14 -26.69 17.33
N ALA A 157 9.05 -26.82 18.66
CA ALA A 157 10.19 -26.58 19.54
C ALA A 157 11.38 -27.52 19.28
N ASN A 158 11.11 -28.79 18.94
CA ASN A 158 12.14 -29.80 18.65
C ASN A 158 12.36 -29.96 17.14
N ARG A 159 12.86 -28.91 16.50
CA ARG A 159 13.06 -28.82 15.04
C ARG A 159 14.52 -28.92 14.65
N THR A 160 14.78 -29.45 13.45
CA THR A 160 16.15 -29.58 12.90
C THR A 160 16.80 -28.23 12.62
N ASN A 161 16.05 -27.28 12.06
CA ASN A 161 16.53 -25.91 11.86
C ASN A 161 15.96 -25.01 12.97
N PRO A 162 16.77 -24.52 13.92
CA PRO A 162 16.29 -23.72 15.04
C PRO A 162 15.99 -22.27 14.66
N LEU A 163 16.35 -21.83 13.45
CA LEU A 163 16.16 -20.44 13.03
C LEU A 163 14.68 -20.13 12.83
N GLU A 164 14.29 -18.92 13.22
CA GLU A 164 12.94 -18.39 13.09
C GLU A 164 12.95 -17.18 12.16
N LEU A 165 11.76 -16.76 11.73
CA LEU A 165 11.63 -15.48 11.07
C LEU A 165 12.09 -14.38 12.04
N VAL A 166 13.07 -13.60 11.58
CA VAL A 166 13.64 -12.44 12.28
C VAL A 166 12.84 -11.19 11.93
#